data_AF-A0AAD6LM12-F1
#
_entry.id   AF-A0AAD6LM12-F1
#
_cell.length_a   1.000
_cell.length_b   1.000
_cell.length_c   1.000
_cell.angle_alpha   90.00
_cell.angle_beta   90.00
_cell.angle_gamma   90.00
#
_symmetry.space_group_name_H-M   'P 1'
#
loop_
_entity.id
_entity.type
_entity.pdbx_description
1 polymer ?
#
loop_
_entity_poly.entity_id
_entity_poly.type
_entity_poly.pdbx_seq_one_letter_code
_entity_poly.pdbx_strand_id
1 'polypeptide(L)' 'MSFNSESATAATSSNVSDRLALLDFKRLITQDPHKIMSSWNDSVHFCNWVGVSCSSSNGRVVTLNLES' A
#
# COMPACT_ATOMS: atom_id res chain seq x y z
N MET A 1 -29.35 8.84 22.13
CA MET A 1 -28.16 9.30 21.38
C MET A 1 -27.75 8.14 20.50
N SER A 2 -28.22 8.12 19.25
CA SER A 2 -27.91 7.05 18.31
C SER A 2 -26.95 7.63 17.29
N PHE A 3 -25.66 7.34 17.46
CA PHE A 3 -24.63 7.81 16.54
C PHE A 3 -24.72 7.00 15.24
N ASN A 4 -24.90 7.72 14.13
CA ASN A 4 -24.83 7.21 12.77
C ASN A 4 -23.41 6.71 12.49
N SER A 5 -23.27 5.51 11.91
CA SER A 5 -21.98 5.00 11.46
C SER A 5 -22.03 4.77 9.94
N GLU A 6 -21.93 5.86 9.18
CA GLU A 6 -21.39 5.79 7.82
C GLU A 6 -19.94 5.30 7.91
N SER A 7 -19.72 4.02 7.60
CA SER A 7 -18.36 3.47 7.46
C SER A 7 -18.16 2.96 6.04
N ALA A 8 -18.04 3.89 5.10
CA ALA A 8 -17.59 3.62 3.73
C ALA A 8 -16.53 4.65 3.23
N THR A 9 -15.94 5.45 4.13
CA THR A 9 -14.93 6.47 3.81
C THR A 9 -13.56 6.22 4.47
N ALA A 10 -13.49 5.29 5.42
CA ALA A 10 -12.22 4.91 6.06
C ALA A 10 -11.34 4.05 5.15
N ALA A 11 -11.92 3.18 4.31
CA ALA A 11 -11.17 2.31 3.41
C ALA A 11 -10.49 3.11 2.28
N THR A 12 -11.16 4.12 1.71
CA THR A 12 -10.61 4.94 0.64
C THR A 12 -9.50 5.87 1.12
N SER A 13 -9.62 6.45 2.31
CA SER A 13 -8.58 7.31 2.91
C SER A 13 -7.36 6.53 3.37
N SER A 14 -7.54 5.32 3.92
CA SER A 14 -6.42 4.46 4.28
C SER A 14 -5.65 3.95 3.06
N ASN A 15 -6.36 3.60 1.98
CA ASN A 15 -5.72 3.13 0.75
C ASN A 15 -4.86 4.22 0.08
N VAL A 16 -5.27 5.49 0.16
CA VAL A 16 -4.47 6.62 -0.34
C VAL A 16 -3.24 6.85 0.54
N SER A 17 -3.39 6.72 1.86
CA SER A 17 -2.30 6.91 2.82
C SER A 17 -1.23 5.82 2.69
N ASP A 18 -1.64 4.55 2.57
CA ASP A 18 -0.73 3.42 2.41
C ASP A 18 0.04 3.53 1.08
N ARG A 19 -0.63 3.94 -0.02
CA ARG A 19 0.04 4.17 -1.30
C ARG A 19 1.13 5.24 -1.20
N LEU A 20 0.81 6.40 -0.62
CA LEU A 20 1.77 7.50 -0.48
C LEU A 20 2.96 7.10 0.40
N ALA A 21 2.70 6.44 1.52
CA ALA A 21 3.74 5.94 2.41
C ALA A 21 4.69 4.96 1.70
N LEU A 22 4.17 4.08 0.84
CA LEU A 22 4.99 3.16 0.06
C LEU A 22 5.83 3.90 -1.01
N LEU A 23 5.29 4.92 -1.67
CA LEU A 23 6.05 5.71 -2.64
C LEU A 23 7.17 6.52 -1.96
N ASP A 24 6.89 7.10 -0.79
CA ASP A 24 7.90 7.76 0.03
C ASP A 24 8.97 6.77 0.51
N PHE A 25 8.56 5.57 0.93
CA PHE A 25 9.47 4.49 1.29
C PHE A 25 10.38 4.10 0.11
N LYS A 26 9.82 3.94 -1.10
CA LYS A 26 10.58 3.71 -2.34
C LYS A 26 11.59 4.81 -2.61
N ARG A 27 11.24 6.07 -2.38
CA ARG A 27 12.16 7.20 -2.57
C ARG A 27 13.36 7.15 -1.63
N LEU A 28 13.19 6.57 -0.43
CA LEU A 28 14.25 6.41 0.55
C LEU A 28 15.18 5.23 0.24
N ILE A 29 14.75 4.27 -0.58
CA ILE A 29 15.60 3.16 -1.03
C ILE A 29 16.44 3.61 -2.24
N THR A 30 17.72 3.85 -2.00
CA THR A 30 18.68 4.26 -3.04
C THR A 30 19.26 3.09 -3.83
N GLN A 31 19.16 1.87 -3.30
CA GLN A 31 19.67 0.65 -3.92
C GLN A 31 18.60 -0.43 -3.89
N ASP A 32 18.05 -0.73 -5.05
CA ASP A 32 17.10 -1.83 -5.29
C ASP A 32 17.76 -2.87 -6.23
N PRO A 33 18.72 -3.67 -5.74
CA PRO A 33 19.48 -4.61 -6.57
C PRO A 33 18.59 -5.68 -7.21
N HIS A 34 17.47 -6.01 -6.56
CA HIS A 34 16.49 -7.00 -7.01
C HIS A 34 15.34 -6.41 -7.82
N LYS A 35 15.33 -5.08 -8.01
CA LYS A 35 14.29 -4.34 -8.74
C LYS A 35 12.88 -4.65 -8.24
N ILE A 36 12.70 -4.96 -6.95
CA ILE A 36 11.39 -5.32 -6.39
C ILE A 36 10.42 -4.12 -6.51
N MET A 37 10.96 -2.91 -6.33
CA MET A 37 10.18 -1.67 -6.37
C MET A 37 9.93 -1.15 -7.80
N SER A 38 10.37 -1.89 -8.82
CA SER A 38 10.12 -1.56 -10.23
C SER A 38 8.62 -1.56 -10.58
N SER A 39 7.85 -2.43 -9.93
CA SER A 39 6.39 -2.54 -10.09
C SER A 39 5.60 -1.46 -9.35
N TRP A 40 6.26 -0.70 -8.46
CA TRP A 40 5.60 0.32 -7.64
C TRP A 40 5.38 1.58 -8.47
N ASN A 41 4.24 1.61 -9.18
CA ASN A 41 3.82 2.70 -10.06
C ASN A 41 2.40 3.19 -9.72
N ASP A 42 2.07 4.41 -10.14
CA ASP A 42 0.75 5.02 -9.91
C ASP A 42 -0.37 4.42 -10.78
N SER A 43 -0.02 3.65 -11.81
CA SER A 43 -0.96 3.05 -12.75
C SER A 43 -1.63 1.78 -12.22
N VAL A 44 -1.03 1.10 -11.23
CA VAL A 44 -1.51 -0.16 -10.67
C VAL A 44 -1.75 -0.02 -9.18
N HIS A 45 -2.84 -0.62 -8.69
CA HIS A 45 -3.12 -0.64 -7.25
C HIS A 45 -1.97 -1.26 -6.45
N PHE A 46 -1.60 -0.64 -5.33
CA PHE A 46 -0.42 -1.01 -4.54
C PHE A 46 -0.41 -2.46 -4.04
N CYS A 47 -1.59 -3.06 -3.82
CA CYS A 47 -1.70 -4.48 -3.48
C CYS A 47 -1.24 -5.44 -4.58
N ASN A 48 -1.09 -4.97 -5.82
CA ASN A 48 -0.57 -5.77 -6.93
C ASN A 48 0.92 -5.50 -7.18
N TRP A 49 1.56 -4.65 -6.37
CA TRP A 49 2.99 -4.44 -6.47
C TRP A 49 3.75 -5.66 -5.96
N VAL A 50 4.87 -5.96 -6.61
CA VAL A 50 5.78 -7.02 -6.20
C VAL A 50 6.29 -6.72 -4.79
N GLY A 51 6.21 -7.73 -3.93
CA GLY A 51 6.60 -7.62 -2.53
C GLY A 51 5.53 -7.02 -1.62
N VAL A 52 4.41 -6.49 -2.13
CA VAL A 52 3.33 -5.94 -1.30
C VAL A 52 2.25 -7.00 -1.11
N SER A 53 1.88 -7.28 0.14
CA SER A 53 0.69 -8.08 0.45
C SER A 53 -0.31 -7.23 1.21
N CYS A 54 -1.56 -7.27 0.74
CA CYS A 54 -2.67 -6.60 1.39
C CYS A 54 -3.59 -7.59 2.09
N SER A 55 -4.21 -7.14 3.18
CA SER A 55 -5.29 -7.88 3.81
C SER A 55 -6.55 -7.82 2.95
N SER A 56 -7.14 -8.98 2.67
CA SER A 56 -8.41 -9.10 1.93
C SER A 56 -9.59 -8.47 2.65
N SER A 57 -9.49 -8.28 3.97
CA SER A 57 -10.58 -7.75 4.81
C SER A 57 -10.72 -6.23 4.73
N ASN A 58 -9.63 -5.50 4.56
CA ASN A 58 -9.63 -4.04 4.64
C ASN A 58 -8.77 -3.34 3.55
N GLY A 59 -8.12 -4.10 2.67
CA GLY A 59 -7.30 -3.56 1.58
C GLY A 59 -5.98 -2.92 2.01
N ARG A 60 -5.61 -3.01 3.30
CA ARG A 60 -4.39 -2.41 3.83
C ARG A 60 -3.18 -3.28 3.60
N VAL A 61 -2.03 -2.63 3.45
CA VAL A 61 -0.74 -3.30 3.41
C VAL A 61 -0.47 -3.96 4.76
N VAL A 62 -0.18 -5.26 4.74
CA VAL A 62 0.17 -6.03 5.94
C VAL A 62 1.57 -6.59 5.90
N THR A 63 2.12 -6.78 4.70
CA THR A 63 3.47 -7.33 4.53
C THR A 63 4.18 -6.61 3.38
N LEU A 64 5.45 -6.29 3.61
CA LEU A 64 6.39 -5.85 2.59
C LEU A 64 7.53 -6.86 2.54
N ASN A 65 7.59 -7.64 1.47
CA ASN A 65 8.70 -8.51 1.16
C ASN A 65 9.67 -7.79 0.22
N LEU A 66 10.82 -7.42 0.77
CA LEU A 66 11.91 -6.74 0.06
C LEU A 66 13.13 -7.67 -0.14
N GLU A 67 13.02 -8.92 0.32
CA GLU A 67 14.05 -9.93 0.16
C GLU A 67 13.72 -10.78 -1.07
N SER A 68 14.73 -11.01 -1.90
CA SER A 68 14.67 -11.88 -3.09
C SER A 68 15.39 -13.19 -2.83
#